data_AF-A0A9R0G5H1-F1
#
_entry.id   AF-A0A9R0G5H1-F1
#
_cell.length_a   1.000
_cell.length_b   1.000
_cell.length_c   1.000
_cell.angle_alpha   90.00
_cell.angle_beta   90.00
_cell.angle_gamma   90.00
#
_symmetry.space_group_name_H-M   'P 1'
#
loop_
_entity.id
_entity.type
_entity.pdbx_description
1 polymer ?
#
loop_
_entity_poly.entity_id
_entity_poly.type
_entity_poly.pdbx_seq_one_letter_code
_entity_poly.pdbx_strand_id
1 'polypeptide(L)'
;MAKPTSQSAAALAILMLAVATLAVAQAPPPPQRSGQERHLFQVTVREVDGAVEDDYNYNLLGTVLGGYEAARGVMFETEPLRFSAYLTNNQARRLSRVKGVLGVRQRDDPVPRAKH
;
A
#
# COMPACT_ATOMS: atom_id res chain seq x y z
N MET A 1 15.64 -22.23 -64.22
CA MET A 1 15.81 -21.19 -63.19
C MET A 1 14.75 -21.38 -62.12
N ALA A 2 15.10 -21.00 -60.88
CA ALA A 2 14.64 -21.58 -59.61
C ALA A 2 13.17 -21.35 -59.22
N LYS A 3 12.63 -22.34 -58.49
CA LYS A 3 11.41 -22.25 -57.69
C LYS A 3 11.65 -21.39 -56.45
N PRO A 4 10.67 -20.58 -56.02
CA PRO A 4 10.56 -20.25 -54.61
C PRO A 4 9.19 -20.68 -54.08
N THR A 5 9.11 -21.77 -53.32
CA THR A 5 9.13 -21.84 -51.83
C THR A 5 8.03 -21.01 -51.16
N SER A 6 7.05 -21.75 -50.64
CA SER A 6 5.94 -21.36 -49.80
C SER A 6 6.43 -20.62 -48.55
N GLN A 7 6.50 -19.29 -48.61
CA GLN A 7 6.90 -18.43 -47.49
C GLN A 7 5.76 -17.51 -47.00
N SER A 8 4.60 -17.56 -47.65
CA SER A 8 3.53 -16.57 -47.47
C SER A 8 2.54 -16.87 -46.33
N ALA A 9 2.58 -18.06 -45.72
CA ALA A 9 1.60 -18.46 -44.70
C ALA A 9 2.06 -18.17 -43.26
N ALA A 10 3.37 -18.10 -43.00
CA ALA A 10 3.88 -17.92 -41.63
C ALA A 10 3.81 -16.47 -41.12
N ALA A 11 3.76 -15.49 -42.03
CA ALA A 11 3.80 -14.06 -41.64
C ALA A 11 2.45 -13.52 -41.14
N LEU A 12 1.32 -14.10 -41.55
CA LEU A 12 -0.01 -13.61 -41.14
C LEU A 12 -0.41 -14.02 -39.71
N ALA A 13 0.15 -15.10 -39.17
CA ALA A 13 -0.20 -15.57 -37.82
C ALA A 13 0.35 -14.63 -36.72
N ILE A 14 1.48 -13.96 -36.97
CA ILE A 14 2.14 -13.09 -35.99
C ILE A 14 1.42 -11.73 -35.88
N LEU A 15 0.76 -11.27 -36.94
CA LEU A 15 0.08 -9.97 -36.93
C LEU A 15 -1.20 -9.95 -36.09
N MET A 16 -1.86 -11.10 -35.90
CA MET A 16 -3.11 -11.19 -35.11
C MET A 16 -2.87 -11.20 -33.59
N LEU A 17 -1.64 -11.42 -33.11
CA LEU A 17 -1.33 -11.43 -31.67
C LEU A 17 -0.97 -10.03 -31.11
N ALA A 18 -0.79 -9.04 -31.98
CA ALA A 18 -0.35 -7.69 -31.58
C ALA A 18 -1.49 -6.72 -31.20
N VAL A 19 -2.77 -7.10 -31.37
CA VAL A 19 -3.93 -6.21 -31.18
C VAL A 19 -4.74 -6.58 -29.94
N ALA A 20 -4.09 -7.02 -28.86
CA ALA A 20 -4.76 -7.30 -27.59
C ALA A 20 -4.19 -6.56 -26.37
N THR A 21 -3.17 -5.70 -26.57
CA THR A 21 -2.46 -5.05 -25.45
C THR A 21 -2.75 -3.56 -25.28
N LEU A 22 -3.54 -2.93 -26.15
CA LEU A 22 -3.72 -1.47 -26.14
C LEU A 22 -5.18 -1.03 -25.99
N ALA A 23 -5.89 -1.65 -25.05
CA ALA A 23 -7.16 -1.14 -24.54
C ALA A 23 -7.28 -1.39 -23.03
N VAL A 24 -6.20 -1.15 -22.27
CA VAL A 24 -6.40 -0.67 -20.89
C VAL A 24 -6.87 0.76 -21.05
N ALA A 25 -8.18 0.85 -21.27
CA ALA A 25 -8.90 2.09 -21.30
C ALA A 25 -8.45 2.94 -20.12
N GLN A 26 -8.41 4.23 -20.37
CA GLN A 26 -8.37 5.31 -19.39
C GLN A 26 -9.62 5.29 -18.50
N ALA A 27 -10.03 4.11 -18.05
CA ALA A 27 -11.04 3.95 -17.03
C ALA A 27 -10.48 4.65 -15.80
N PRO A 28 -11.18 5.66 -15.26
CA PRO A 28 -10.79 6.22 -13.98
C PRO A 28 -10.62 5.05 -13.01
N PRO A 29 -9.60 5.09 -12.13
CA PRO A 29 -9.39 4.03 -11.16
C PRO A 29 -10.74 3.76 -10.48
N PRO A 30 -11.10 2.49 -10.27
CA PRO A 30 -12.39 2.15 -9.68
C PRO A 30 -12.57 3.02 -8.43
N PRO A 31 -13.75 3.63 -8.23
CA PRO A 31 -13.95 4.57 -7.14
C PRO A 31 -13.50 3.89 -5.85
N GLN A 32 -12.49 4.48 -5.20
CA GLN A 32 -12.04 3.98 -3.91
C GLN A 32 -13.26 4.05 -3.00
N ARG A 33 -13.78 2.88 -2.61
CA ARG A 33 -14.86 2.83 -1.63
C ARG A 33 -14.36 3.57 -0.39
N SER A 34 -15.19 4.38 0.27
CA SER A 34 -14.77 5.26 1.39
C SER A 34 -14.09 4.56 2.59
N GLY A 35 -13.97 3.23 2.57
CA GLY A 35 -13.16 2.44 3.51
C GLY A 35 -11.78 2.01 2.98
N GLN A 36 -11.39 2.40 1.77
CA GLN A 36 -10.08 2.12 1.16
C GLN A 36 -9.15 3.32 1.17
N GLU A 37 -9.69 4.53 1.35
CA GLU A 37 -8.89 5.73 1.54
C GLU A 37 -8.01 5.56 2.78
N ARG A 38 -6.73 5.87 2.62
CA ARG A 38 -5.74 5.86 3.69
C ARG A 38 -5.52 7.28 4.13
N HIS A 39 -5.53 7.49 5.44
CA HIS A 39 -5.18 8.77 6.05
C HIS A 39 -4.02 8.56 7.00
N LEU A 40 -3.29 9.63 7.30
CA LEU A 40 -2.30 9.58 8.37
C LEU A 40 -3.00 9.51 9.74
N PHE A 41 -2.65 8.49 10.52
CA PHE A 41 -3.07 8.37 11.92
C PHE A 41 -1.85 8.38 12.82
N GLN A 42 -1.93 9.12 13.92
CA GLN A 42 -1.02 9.00 15.05
C GLN A 42 -1.58 8.03 16.07
N VAL A 43 -0.73 7.14 16.54
CA VAL A 43 -1.01 6.09 17.50
C VAL A 43 -0.17 6.38 18.73
N THR A 44 -0.82 6.43 19.89
CA THR A 44 -0.13 6.50 21.19
C THR A 44 -0.09 5.09 21.76
N VAL A 45 1.09 4.65 22.18
CA VAL A 45 1.30 3.31 22.73
C VAL A 45 1.70 3.37 24.19
N ARG A 46 1.53 2.25 24.88
CA ARG A 46 2.00 2.06 26.25
C ARG A 46 3.52 1.94 26.23
N GLU A 47 4.16 2.47 27.25
CA GLU A 47 5.56 2.18 27.54
C GLU A 47 5.74 0.68 27.83
N VAL A 48 6.77 0.09 27.23
CA VAL A 48 7.12 -1.31 27.39
C VAL A 48 8.61 -1.42 27.70
N ASP A 49 8.93 -1.89 28.89
CA ASP A 49 10.31 -2.10 29.32
C ASP A 49 10.98 -3.20 28.48
N GLY A 50 12.19 -2.90 27.98
CA GLY A 50 13.05 -3.87 27.31
C GLY A 50 12.68 -4.22 25.87
N ALA A 51 11.69 -3.54 25.27
CA ALA A 51 11.41 -3.68 23.84
C ALA A 51 12.16 -2.61 23.03
N VAL A 52 12.71 -2.99 21.87
CA VAL A 52 13.10 -2.01 20.85
C VAL A 52 11.81 -1.37 20.35
N GLU A 53 11.67 -0.07 20.57
CA GLU A 53 10.43 0.67 20.35
C GLU A 53 9.88 0.51 18.92
N ASP A 54 10.76 0.52 17.93
CA ASP A 54 10.39 0.29 16.53
C ASP A 54 9.81 -1.12 16.31
N ASP A 55 10.48 -2.17 16.78
CA ASP A 55 9.99 -3.55 16.65
C ASP A 55 8.64 -3.73 17.34
N TYR A 56 8.46 -3.11 18.50
CA TYR A 56 7.18 -3.12 19.21
C TYR A 56 6.07 -2.45 18.39
N ASN A 57 6.35 -1.28 17.81
CA ASN A 57 5.40 -0.53 16.99
C ASN A 57 5.01 -1.28 15.72
N TYR A 58 5.98 -1.89 15.02
CA TYR A 58 5.70 -2.71 13.83
C TYR A 58 4.88 -3.95 14.17
N ASN A 59 5.16 -4.62 15.29
CA ASN A 59 4.41 -5.79 15.73
C ASN A 59 2.95 -5.43 16.04
N LEU A 60 2.70 -4.31 16.75
CA LEU A 60 1.36 -3.80 17.00
C LEU A 60 0.60 -3.55 15.70
N LEU A 61 1.21 -2.84 14.75
CA LEU A 61 0.60 -2.53 13.47
C LEU A 61 0.35 -3.79 12.63
N GLY A 62 1.28 -4.74 12.69
CA GLY A 62 1.21 -6.03 12.03
C GLY A 62 0.00 -6.86 12.46
N THR A 63 -0.49 -6.73 13.70
CA THR A 63 -1.71 -7.42 14.16
C THR A 63 -2.95 -7.06 13.34
N VAL A 64 -2.99 -5.84 12.79
CA VAL A 64 -4.12 -5.34 12.00
C VAL A 64 -3.89 -5.55 10.50
N LEU A 65 -2.64 -5.41 10.07
CA LEU A 65 -2.23 -5.44 8.66
C LEU A 65 -1.85 -6.84 8.15
N GLY A 66 -1.70 -7.81 9.04
CA GLY A 66 -1.39 -9.20 8.68
C GLY A 66 0.11 -9.51 8.67
N GLY A 67 0.97 -8.64 9.20
CA GLY A 67 2.40 -8.95 9.37
C GLY A 67 3.31 -7.73 9.48
N TYR A 68 4.56 -7.99 9.84
CA TYR A 68 5.62 -7.00 10.03
C TYR A 68 5.95 -6.23 8.74
N GLU A 69 6.09 -6.93 7.61
CA GLU A 69 6.42 -6.28 6.32
C GLU A 69 5.32 -5.32 5.84
N ALA A 70 4.06 -5.69 6.06
CA ALA A 70 2.93 -4.81 5.76
C ALA A 70 2.92 -3.57 6.66
N ALA A 71 3.32 -3.72 7.93
CA ALA A 71 3.48 -2.61 8.86
C ALA A 71 4.59 -1.66 8.44
N ARG A 72 5.74 -2.20 8.03
CA ARG A 72 6.88 -1.41 7.55
C ARG A 72 6.51 -0.54 6.35
N GLY A 73 5.69 -1.05 5.43
CA GLY A 73 5.26 -0.33 4.23
C GLY A 73 4.31 0.84 4.46
N VAL A 74 3.73 0.99 5.66
CA VAL A 74 2.78 2.07 5.96
C VAL A 74 3.20 2.97 7.13
N MET A 75 4.25 2.58 7.86
CA MET A 75 4.84 3.40 8.91
C MET A 75 5.43 4.67 8.30
N PHE A 76 5.14 5.82 8.91
CA PHE A 76 5.59 7.12 8.44
C PHE A 76 6.66 7.72 9.37
N GLU A 77 6.35 7.83 10.66
CA GLU A 77 7.22 8.45 11.66
C GLU A 77 7.12 7.70 12.99
N THR A 78 8.23 7.54 13.70
CA THR A 78 8.28 7.06 15.08
C THR A 78 8.78 8.18 16.00
N GLU A 79 8.11 8.36 17.13
CA GLU A 79 8.47 9.24 18.23
C GLU A 79 8.39 8.42 19.54
N PRO A 80 9.00 8.87 20.64
CA PRO A 80 8.81 8.21 21.93
C PRO A 80 7.32 8.06 22.30
N LEU A 81 6.91 6.82 22.55
CA LEU A 81 5.56 6.35 22.86
C LEU A 81 4.51 6.62 21.77
N ARG A 82 4.93 6.97 20.56
CA ARG A 82 4.03 7.32 19.46
C ARG A 82 4.57 6.90 18.11
N PHE A 83 3.67 6.55 17.20
CA PHE A 83 4.05 6.43 15.81
C PHE A 83 2.92 6.91 14.91
N SER A 84 3.26 7.27 13.68
CA SER A 84 2.29 7.67 12.66
C SER A 84 2.32 6.67 11.50
N ALA A 85 1.15 6.28 11.01
CA ALA A 85 1.03 5.33 9.90
C ALA A 85 -0.16 5.67 8.99
N TYR A 86 -0.03 5.35 7.70
CA TYR A 86 -1.11 5.48 6.72
C TYR A 86 -2.06 4.28 6.79
N LEU A 87 -3.25 4.50 7.33
CA LEU A 87 -4.23 3.45 7.60
C LEU A 87 -5.59 3.82 7.02
N THR A 88 -6.38 2.80 6.69
CA THR A 88 -7.82 3.02 6.47
C THR A 88 -8.54 3.27 7.80
N ASN A 89 -9.71 3.90 7.73
CA ASN A 89 -10.57 4.10 8.91
C ASN A 89 -10.90 2.79 9.65
N ASN A 90 -11.04 1.67 8.94
CA ASN A 90 -11.27 0.37 9.56
C ASN A 90 -10.00 -0.14 10.26
N GLN A 91 -8.84 -0.03 9.63
CA GLN A 91 -7.57 -0.42 10.23
C GLN A 91 -7.28 0.40 11.50
N ALA A 92 -7.48 1.73 11.47
CA ALA A 92 -7.35 2.59 12.64
C ALA A 92 -8.30 2.19 13.79
N ARG A 93 -9.56 1.87 13.47
CA ARG A 93 -10.56 1.37 14.45
C ARG A 93 -10.21 0.00 15.02
N ARG A 94 -9.58 -0.88 14.25
CA ARG A 94 -9.11 -2.18 14.74
C ARG A 94 -7.88 -1.99 15.62
N LEU A 95 -6.98 -1.10 15.23
CA LEU A 95 -5.76 -0.78 15.96
C LEU A 95 -6.06 -0.19 17.34
N SER A 96 -7.08 0.66 17.48
CA SER A 96 -7.48 1.23 18.77
C SER A 96 -7.96 0.19 19.80
N ARG A 97 -8.21 -1.06 19.37
CA ARG A 97 -8.61 -2.19 20.23
C ARG A 97 -7.44 -3.11 20.57
N VAL A 98 -6.26 -2.89 20.00
CA VAL A 98 -5.08 -3.72 20.24
C VAL A 98 -4.51 -3.41 21.61
N LYS A 99 -4.21 -4.46 22.39
CA LYS A 99 -3.56 -4.30 23.70
C LYS A 99 -2.21 -3.62 23.53
N GLY A 100 -2.01 -2.52 24.24
CA GLY A 100 -0.80 -1.69 24.13
C GLY A 100 -1.04 -0.38 23.38
N VAL A 101 -2.15 -0.24 22.65
CA VAL A 101 -2.56 1.03 22.05
C VAL A 101 -3.42 1.81 23.04
N LEU A 102 -3.01 3.03 23.35
CA LEU A 102 -3.71 3.94 24.27
C LEU A 102 -4.63 4.91 23.53
N GLY A 103 -4.33 5.21 22.26
CA GLY A 103 -5.15 6.10 21.46
C GLY A 103 -4.76 6.08 19.99
N VAL A 104 -5.73 6.36 19.12
CA VAL A 104 -5.53 6.52 17.69
C VAL A 104 -6.26 7.79 17.26
N ARG A 105 -5.54 8.72 16.64
CA ARG A 105 -6.08 10.02 16.19
C ARG A 105 -5.68 10.26 14.74
N GLN A 106 -6.63 10.71 13.93
CA GLN A 106 -6.32 11.14 12.56
C GLN A 106 -5.49 12.42 12.63
N ARG A 107 -4.47 12.51 11.78
CA ARG A 107 -3.67 13.72 11.53
C ARG A 107 -3.99 14.24 10.14
N ASP A 108 -3.74 15.53 9.94
CA ASP A 108 -3.69 16.08 8.59
C ASP A 108 -2.51 15.45 7.84
N ASP A 109 -2.74 15.07 6.58
CA ASP A 109 -1.68 14.53 5.74
C ASP A 109 -0.63 15.63 5.50
N PRO A 110 0.68 15.32 5.58
CA PRO A 110 1.73 16.30 5.39
C PRO A 110 1.64 16.88 3.98
N VAL A 111 1.69 18.21 3.88
CA VAL A 111 1.69 18.91 2.59
C VAL A 111 2.91 18.41 1.77
N PRO A 112 2.70 17.89 0.54
CA PRO A 112 3.82 17.52 -0.31
C PRO A 112 4.72 18.73 -0.51
N ARG A 113 5.98 18.65 -0.06
CA ARG A 113 6.93 19.72 -0.34
C ARG A 113 7.10 19.80 -1.85
N ALA A 114 6.75 20.94 -2.44
CA ALA A 114 7.00 21.20 -3.85
C ALA A 114 8.49 20.98 -4.10
N LYS A 115 8.82 20.07 -5.02
CA LYS A 115 10.18 19.91 -5.51
C LYS A 115 10.51 21.18 -6.28
N HIS A 116 11.36 22.04 -5.72
CA HIS A 116 12.01 23.13 -6.45
C HIS A 116 13.16 22.59 -7.29
#